data_AF-A0A0B7BVG1-F1
#
_entry.id   AF-A0A0B7BVG1-F1
#
_cell.length_a   1.000
_cell.length_b   1.000
_cell.length_c   1.000
_cell.angle_alpha   90.00
_cell.angle_beta   90.00
_cell.angle_gamma   90.00
#
_symmetry.space_group_name_H-M   'P 1'
#
loop_
_entity.id
_entity.type
_entity.pdbx_description
1 polymer ?
#
loop_
_entity_poly.entity_id
_entity_poly.type
_entity_poly.pdbx_seq_one_letter_code
_entity_poly.pdbx_strand_id
1 'polypeptide(L)'
;MNARWMEYFKELLNRPAPTNPPDIQPAEIDLDINCEKPSKEEISKAIKLLKDGKAAGPDGIPAEAVKANINTSTEILYKLFSRIWETEEIPANWREGYLVKLPKKGDLQKCENYRGIMLLSVPGKILSRVILERQRCHRYKAKR
;
A
#
# COMPACT_ATOMS: atom_id res chain seq x y z
N MET A 1 -24.30 7.50 0.61
CA MET A 1 -23.54 7.57 -0.66
C MET A 1 -24.51 7.21 -1.78
N ASN A 2 -24.72 8.07 -2.77
CA ASN A 2 -25.72 7.84 -3.84
C ASN A 2 -25.43 6.52 -4.60
N ALA A 3 -26.44 5.68 -4.80
CA ALA A 3 -26.31 4.32 -5.37
C ALA A 3 -25.48 4.28 -6.67
N ARG A 4 -25.70 5.24 -7.56
CA ARG A 4 -24.99 5.39 -8.84
C ARG A 4 -23.47 5.43 -8.70
N TRP A 5 -22.95 6.07 -7.65
CA TRP A 5 -21.50 6.18 -7.42
C TRP A 5 -20.90 4.87 -6.94
N MET A 6 -21.64 4.13 -6.12
CA MET A 6 -21.20 2.83 -5.62
C MET A 6 -21.11 1.82 -6.76
N GLU A 7 -22.13 1.77 -7.63
CA GLU A 7 -22.12 0.93 -8.83
C GLU A 7 -20.93 1.25 -9.73
N TYR A 8 -20.73 2.53 -10.07
CA TYR A 8 -19.64 2.95 -10.95
C TYR A 8 -18.26 2.48 -10.45
N PHE A 9 -17.95 2.70 -9.17
CA PHE A 9 -16.66 2.27 -8.63
C PHE A 9 -16.57 0.77 -8.44
N LYS A 10 -17.68 0.08 -8.15
CA LYS A 10 -17.73 -1.39 -8.08
C LYS A 10 -17.36 -2.00 -9.43
N GLU A 11 -17.97 -1.53 -10.52
CA GLU A 11 -17.64 -1.97 -11.88
C GLU A 11 -16.20 -1.62 -12.27
N LEU A 12 -15.75 -0.40 -11.94
CA LEU A 12 -14.42 0.07 -12.29
C LEU A 12 -13.30 -0.74 -11.62
N LEU A 13 -13.46 -1.07 -10.33
CA LEU A 13 -12.42 -1.69 -9.51
C LEU A 13 -12.46 -3.22 -9.54
N ASN A 14 -13.57 -3.84 -9.93
CA ASN A 14 -13.75 -5.30 -9.94
C ASN A 14 -13.96 -5.83 -11.36
N ARG A 15 -13.10 -5.42 -12.31
CA ARG A 15 -13.15 -5.94 -13.68
C ARG A 15 -12.80 -7.43 -13.69
N PRO A 16 -13.48 -8.25 -14.50
CA PRO A 16 -13.13 -9.65 -14.66
C PRO A 16 -11.72 -9.79 -15.23
N ALA A 17 -11.09 -10.95 -14.99
CA ALA A 17 -9.82 -11.29 -15.60
C ALA A 17 -9.92 -11.22 -17.13
N PRO A 18 -8.84 -10.81 -17.83
CA PRO A 18 -8.85 -10.81 -19.30
C PRO A 18 -9.03 -12.23 -19.83
N THR A 19 -9.80 -12.38 -20.92
CA THR A 19 -10.07 -13.67 -21.55
C THR A 19 -8.79 -14.39 -22.01
N ASN A 20 -7.80 -13.62 -22.45
CA ASN A 20 -6.48 -14.12 -22.82
C ASN A 20 -5.47 -13.57 -21.80
N PRO A 21 -5.03 -14.39 -20.82
CA PRO A 21 -4.01 -13.96 -19.89
C PRO A 21 -2.69 -13.72 -20.64
N PRO A 22 -1.88 -12.74 -20.20
CA PRO A 22 -0.54 -12.56 -20.76
C PRO A 22 0.31 -13.79 -20.50
N ASP A 23 1.06 -14.22 -21.51
CA ASP A 23 2.11 -15.23 -21.35
C ASP A 23 3.34 -14.58 -20.71
N ILE A 24 3.50 -14.78 -19.39
CA ILE A 24 4.59 -14.22 -18.62
C ILE A 24 5.75 -15.23 -18.65
N GLN A 25 6.78 -14.91 -19.43
CA GLN A 25 7.98 -15.75 -19.45
C GLN A 25 8.68 -15.73 -18.08
N PRO A 26 9.31 -16.85 -17.67
CA PRO A 26 10.12 -16.91 -16.46
C PRO A 26 11.19 -15.82 -16.48
N ALA A 27 11.49 -15.24 -15.32
CA ALA A 27 12.59 -14.30 -15.22
C ALA A 27 13.91 -15.01 -15.54
N GLU A 28 14.70 -14.46 -16.47
CA GLU A 28 16.02 -14.99 -16.83
C GLU A 28 17.04 -14.85 -15.68
N ILE A 29 16.80 -13.89 -14.77
CA ILE A 29 17.69 -13.55 -13.66
C ILE A 29 16.88 -13.49 -12.38
N ASP A 30 17.31 -14.23 -11.37
CA ASP A 30 16.81 -14.05 -10.02
C ASP A 30 17.44 -12.80 -9.40
N LEU A 31 16.59 -11.90 -8.92
CA LEU A 31 17.07 -10.68 -8.26
C LEU A 31 17.41 -11.04 -6.81
N ASP A 32 18.62 -10.68 -6.37
CA ASP A 32 19.10 -10.85 -4.98
C ASP A 32 18.36 -9.94 -3.97
N ILE A 33 17.04 -10.05 -3.93
CA ILE A 33 16.16 -9.28 -3.05
C ILE A 33 16.13 -9.98 -1.71
N ASN A 34 16.45 -9.25 -0.65
CA ASN A 34 16.30 -9.76 0.70
C ASN A 34 14.83 -10.14 0.98
N CYS A 35 14.58 -11.43 1.17
CA CYS A 35 13.26 -12.00 1.52
C CYS A 35 13.11 -12.31 3.02
N GLU A 36 14.12 -12.04 3.84
CA GLU A 36 14.07 -12.19 5.30
C GLU A 36 13.08 -11.20 5.91
N LYS A 37 12.66 -11.45 7.15
CA LYS A 37 11.77 -10.53 7.86
C LYS A 37 12.33 -9.09 7.88
N PRO A 38 11.47 -8.05 7.80
CA PRO A 38 11.88 -6.65 7.91
C PRO A 38 12.71 -6.35 9.17
N SER A 39 13.84 -5.66 9.01
CA SER A 39 14.65 -5.22 10.15
C SER A 39 14.02 -3.99 10.84
N LYS A 40 14.36 -3.74 12.10
CA LYS A 40 13.91 -2.55 12.82
C LYS A 40 14.39 -1.26 12.16
N GLU A 41 15.59 -1.27 11.59
CA GLU A 41 16.20 -0.15 10.87
C GLU A 41 15.41 0.17 9.60
N GLU A 42 15.01 -0.85 8.83
CA GLU A 42 14.17 -0.69 7.65
C GLU A 42 12.80 -0.10 8.01
N ILE A 43 12.18 -0.61 9.07
CA ILE A 43 10.89 -0.12 9.59
C ILE A 43 11.02 1.34 10.05
N SER A 44 12.03 1.66 10.87
CA SER A 44 12.29 3.02 11.33
C SER A 44 12.50 3.99 10.18
N LYS A 45 13.28 3.58 9.16
CA LYS A 45 13.49 4.37 7.94
C LYS A 45 12.17 4.57 7.19
N ALA A 46 11.34 3.53 7.06
CA ALA A 46 10.05 3.64 6.40
C ALA A 46 9.08 4.58 7.14
N ILE A 47 9.06 4.57 8.47
CA ILE A 47 8.27 5.52 9.29
C ILE A 47 8.71 6.96 9.02
N LYS A 48 10.02 7.23 9.00
CA LYS A 48 10.57 8.57 8.72
C LYS A 48 10.17 9.10 7.33
N LEU A 49 9.98 8.20 6.36
CA LEU A 49 9.60 8.52 4.98
C LEU A 49 8.08 8.76 4.79
N LEU A 50 7.25 8.52 5.80
CA LEU A 50 5.83 8.86 5.72
C LEU A 50 5.64 10.36 5.52
N LYS A 51 4.58 10.75 4.81
CA LYS A 51 4.20 12.16 4.64
C LYS A 51 3.18 12.55 5.69
N ASP A 52 3.37 13.74 6.26
CA ASP A 52 2.43 14.34 7.21
C ASP A 52 1.27 15.01 6.47
N GLY A 53 0.22 15.37 7.22
CA GLY A 53 -1.00 15.99 6.72
C GLY A 53 -1.80 15.09 5.78
N LYS A 54 -1.69 13.76 5.95
CA LYS A 54 -2.43 12.77 5.14
C LYS A 54 -3.55 12.17 5.97
N ALA A 55 -4.70 11.97 5.32
CA ALA A 55 -5.84 11.31 5.94
C ALA A 55 -5.49 9.86 6.31
N ALA A 56 -5.95 9.45 7.50
CA ALA A 56 -5.82 8.08 7.98
C ALA A 56 -6.70 7.10 7.16
N GLY A 57 -6.35 5.82 7.21
CA GLY A 57 -7.19 4.76 6.66
C GLY A 57 -8.31 4.36 7.63
N PRO A 58 -8.96 3.21 7.40
CA PRO A 58 -9.96 2.63 8.31
C PRO A 58 -9.47 2.37 9.73
N ASP A 59 -8.17 2.26 9.93
CA ASP A 59 -7.55 2.10 11.25
C ASP A 59 -7.57 3.40 12.09
N GLY A 60 -7.85 4.55 11.48
CA GLY A 60 -7.85 5.84 12.15
C GLY A 60 -6.46 6.33 12.61
N ILE A 61 -5.38 5.65 12.20
CA ILE A 61 -4.01 5.98 12.63
C ILE A 61 -3.38 6.93 11.61
N PRO A 62 -3.12 8.20 11.96
CA PRO A 62 -2.40 9.13 11.10
C PRO A 62 -0.88 8.87 11.16
N ALA A 63 -0.13 9.37 10.17
CA ALA A 63 1.33 9.20 10.12
C ALA A 63 2.03 9.83 11.33
N GLU A 64 1.51 10.95 11.79
CA GLU A 64 1.98 11.75 12.91
C GLU A 64 1.95 10.96 14.22
N ALA A 65 0.92 10.12 14.43
CA ALA A 65 0.83 9.26 15.61
C ALA A 65 1.97 8.23 15.64
N VAL A 66 2.33 7.66 14.48
CA VAL A 66 3.46 6.72 14.36
C VAL A 66 4.81 7.43 14.47
N LYS A 67 4.89 8.69 14.04
CA LYS A 67 6.11 9.49 14.13
C LYS A 67 6.35 10.11 15.52
N ALA A 68 5.31 10.24 16.34
CA ALA A 68 5.41 10.85 17.67
C ALA A 68 6.43 10.13 18.57
N ASN A 69 6.54 8.80 18.45
CA ASN A 69 7.61 8.03 19.07
C ASN A 69 8.05 6.89 18.15
N ILE A 70 9.00 7.20 17.26
CA ILE A 70 9.50 6.27 16.25
C ILE A 70 10.04 4.99 16.88
N ASN A 71 10.77 5.07 18.00
CA ASN A 71 11.35 3.88 18.63
C ASN A 71 10.25 2.93 19.11
N THR A 72 9.27 3.44 19.85
CA THR A 72 8.13 2.64 20.32
C THR A 72 7.33 2.09 19.14
N SER A 73 7.04 2.90 18.13
CA SER A 73 6.32 2.44 16.94
C SER A 73 7.09 1.38 16.15
N THR A 74 8.40 1.50 16.02
CA THR A 74 9.26 0.49 15.39
C THR A 74 9.20 -0.83 16.15
N GLU A 75 9.25 -0.83 17.49
CA GLU A 75 9.14 -2.07 18.27
C GLU A 75 7.79 -2.77 18.09
N ILE A 76 6.69 -2.00 18.11
CA ILE A 76 5.34 -2.54 17.91
C ILE A 76 5.19 -3.12 16.50
N LEU A 77 5.59 -2.35 15.48
CA LEU A 77 5.48 -2.76 14.09
C LEU A 77 6.40 -3.95 13.77
N TYR A 78 7.59 -4.02 14.37
CA TYR A 78 8.49 -5.16 14.18
C TYR A 78 7.87 -6.46 14.68
N LYS A 79 7.21 -6.45 15.84
CA LYS A 79 6.49 -7.64 16.35
C LYS A 79 5.36 -8.05 15.41
N LEU A 80 4.58 -7.07 14.93
CA LEU A 80 3.50 -7.31 13.97
C LEU A 80 4.03 -7.89 12.66
N PHE A 81 5.06 -7.29 12.08
CA PHE A 81 5.62 -7.70 10.79
C PHE A 81 6.32 -9.05 10.89
N SER A 82 6.96 -9.36 12.03
CA SER A 82 7.53 -10.68 12.29
C SER A 82 6.44 -11.75 12.26
N ARG A 83 5.31 -11.50 12.95
CA ARG A 83 4.17 -12.42 12.93
C ARG A 83 3.58 -12.59 11.53
N ILE A 84 3.45 -11.51 10.77
CA ILE A 84 2.99 -11.58 9.36
C ILE A 84 3.94 -12.46 8.53
N TRP A 85 5.27 -12.35 8.75
CA TRP A 85 6.25 -13.17 8.04
C TRP A 85 6.19 -14.64 8.44
N GLU A 86 5.96 -14.94 9.72
CA GLU A 86 5.87 -16.31 10.24
C GLU A 86 4.57 -17.02 9.86
N THR A 87 3.46 -16.28 9.79
CA THR A 87 2.11 -16.83 9.54
C THR A 87 1.66 -16.69 8.10
N GLU A 88 2.33 -15.85 7.31
CA GLU A 88 1.91 -15.41 5.97
C GLU A 88 0.53 -14.73 5.93
N GLU A 89 0.02 -14.30 7.10
CA GLU A 89 -1.29 -13.67 7.25
C GLU A 89 -1.17 -12.18 7.51
N ILE A 90 -1.73 -11.37 6.60
CA ILE A 90 -1.91 -9.92 6.82
C ILE A 90 -3.20 -9.64 7.60
N PRO A 91 -3.23 -8.61 8.46
CA PRO A 91 -4.44 -8.17 9.14
C PRO A 91 -5.59 -7.90 8.15
N ALA A 92 -6.80 -8.40 8.46
CA ALA A 92 -7.96 -8.27 7.58
C ALA A 92 -8.29 -6.81 7.24
N ASN A 93 -8.17 -5.91 8.23
CA ASN A 93 -8.40 -4.48 8.05
C ASN A 93 -7.43 -3.79 7.08
N TRP A 94 -6.30 -4.41 6.72
CA TRP A 94 -5.39 -3.89 5.69
C TRP A 94 -5.83 -4.24 4.27
N ARG A 95 -6.73 -5.22 4.11
CA ARG A 95 -7.33 -5.57 2.82
C ARG A 95 -8.44 -4.60 2.41
N GLU A 96 -8.83 -3.70 3.32
CA GLU A 96 -9.87 -2.72 3.16
C GLU A 96 -9.30 -1.29 3.17
N GLY A 97 -10.07 -0.36 2.61
CA GLY A 97 -9.69 1.05 2.55
C GLY A 97 -10.92 1.94 2.36
N TYR A 98 -10.82 3.20 2.79
CA TYR A 98 -11.87 4.16 2.48
C TYR A 98 -11.72 4.68 1.06
N LEU A 99 -12.76 4.48 0.24
CA LEU A 99 -12.84 5.03 -1.09
C LEU A 99 -13.30 6.49 -1.04
N VAL A 100 -12.41 7.41 -1.40
CA VAL A 100 -12.71 8.84 -1.51
C VAL A 100 -12.73 9.23 -2.98
N LYS A 101 -13.77 9.96 -3.39
CA LYS A 101 -13.91 10.50 -4.74
C LYS A 101 -13.27 11.89 -4.84
N LEU A 102 -12.37 12.08 -5.79
CA LEU A 102 -11.75 13.36 -6.11
C LEU A 102 -12.25 13.86 -7.46
N PRO A 103 -12.77 15.10 -7.56
CA PRO A 103 -13.20 15.64 -8.84
C PRO A 103 -12.01 15.84 -9.78
N LYS A 104 -12.21 15.50 -11.06
CA LYS A 104 -11.34 15.86 -12.18
C LYS A 104 -12.00 17.02 -12.95
N LYS A 105 -11.29 17.55 -13.96
CA LYS A 105 -11.86 18.50 -14.92
C LYS A 105 -13.03 17.85 -15.68
N GLY A 106 -14.10 18.61 -15.92
CA GLY A 106 -15.26 18.16 -16.67
C GLY A 106 -16.57 18.43 -15.91
N ASP A 107 -17.65 17.81 -16.38
CA ASP A 107 -18.97 17.88 -15.74
C ASP A 107 -18.99 17.05 -14.46
N LEU A 108 -19.21 17.72 -13.32
CA LEU A 108 -19.22 17.11 -11.98
C LEU A 108 -20.47 16.25 -11.71
N GLN A 109 -21.47 16.27 -12.60
CA GLN A 109 -22.61 15.35 -12.52
C GLN A 109 -22.26 13.95 -13.05
N LYS A 110 -21.16 13.79 -13.79
CA LYS A 110 -20.74 12.51 -14.39
C LYS A 110 -19.70 11.79 -13.53
N CYS A 111 -19.95 10.51 -13.23
CA CYS A 111 -19.05 9.71 -12.39
C CYS A 111 -17.64 9.51 -12.97
N GLU A 112 -17.51 9.44 -14.30
CA GLU A 112 -16.22 9.31 -15.01
C GLU A 112 -15.24 10.48 -14.76
N ASN A 113 -15.78 11.66 -14.46
CA ASN A 113 -15.02 12.86 -14.13
C ASN A 113 -14.55 12.86 -12.66
N TYR A 114 -14.57 11.72 -11.99
CA TYR A 114 -13.98 11.54 -10.67
C TYR A 114 -12.88 10.49 -10.69
N ARG A 115 -11.90 10.66 -9.80
CA ARG A 115 -10.89 9.67 -9.48
C ARG A 115 -11.22 9.08 -8.12
N GLY A 116 -11.30 7.76 -8.03
CA GLY A 116 -11.27 7.07 -6.75
C GLY A 116 -9.85 7.03 -6.20
N ILE A 117 -9.68 7.42 -4.94
CA ILE A 117 -8.47 7.14 -4.17
C ILE A 117 -8.85 6.26 -2.98
N MET A 118 -7.98 5.30 -2.64
CA MET A 118 -8.16 4.47 -1.45
C MET A 118 -7.26 4.98 -0.34
N LEU A 119 -7.85 5.30 0.81
CA LEU A 119 -7.11 5.57 2.04
C LEU A 119 -6.82 4.24 2.73
N LEU A 120 -5.57 3.80 2.69
CA LEU A 120 -5.12 2.55 3.30
C LEU A 120 -4.51 2.77 4.70
N SER A 121 -4.48 1.70 5.49
CA SER A 121 -3.82 1.63 6.80
C SER A 121 -2.36 2.10 6.75
N VAL A 122 -1.94 2.86 7.75
CA VAL A 122 -0.57 3.38 7.84
C VAL A 122 0.46 2.26 8.09
N PRO A 123 0.27 1.35 9.06
CA PRO A 123 1.09 0.15 9.21
C PRO A 123 1.28 -0.64 7.91
N GLY A 124 0.20 -0.84 7.12
CA GLY A 124 0.29 -1.49 5.81
C GLY A 124 1.17 -0.75 4.82
N LYS A 125 1.02 0.58 4.73
CA LYS A 125 1.88 1.43 3.90
C LYS A 125 3.36 1.37 4.31
N ILE A 126 3.66 1.25 5.61
CA ILE A 126 5.03 1.12 6.11
C ILE A 126 5.64 -0.19 5.61
N LEU A 127 4.92 -1.31 5.74
CA LEU A 127 5.40 -2.61 5.24
C LEU A 127 5.61 -2.58 3.72
N SER A 128 4.64 -2.04 2.96
CA SER A 128 4.79 -1.86 1.51
C SER A 128 5.99 -0.98 1.15
N ARG A 129 6.31 0.02 1.98
CA ARG A 129 7.47 0.88 1.77
C ARG A 129 8.78 0.13 1.97
N VAL A 130 8.88 -0.73 2.98
CA VAL A 130 10.07 -1.58 3.18
C VAL A 130 10.30 -2.46 1.95
N ILE A 131 9.26 -3.16 1.48
CA ILE A 131 9.33 -4.03 0.30
C ILE A 131 9.78 -3.24 -0.94
N LEU A 132 9.20 -2.05 -1.14
CA LEU A 132 9.57 -1.17 -2.26
C LEU A 132 11.04 -0.74 -2.21
N GLU A 133 11.58 -0.42 -1.03
CA GLU A 133 12.98 -0.01 -0.90
C GLU A 133 13.94 -1.17 -1.17
N ARG A 134 13.61 -2.40 -0.76
CA ARG A 134 14.40 -3.59 -1.11
C ARG A 134 14.45 -3.83 -2.62
N GLN A 135 13.30 -3.71 -3.30
CA GLN A 135 13.25 -3.86 -4.76
C GLN A 135 14.00 -2.75 -5.52
N ARG A 136 14.01 -1.52 -4.99
CA ARG A 136 14.69 -0.39 -5.63
C ARG A 136 16.20 -0.59 -5.74
N CYS A 137 16.82 -1.24 -4.75
CA CYS A 137 18.25 -1.54 -4.78
C CYS A 137 18.69 -2.29 -6.05
N HIS A 138 17.80 -3.08 -6.68
CA HIS A 138 18.10 -3.84 -7.90
C HIS A 138 17.82 -3.07 -9.19
N ARG A 139 16.75 -2.24 -9.23
CA ARG A 139 16.41 -1.45 -10.43
C ARG A 139 17.50 -0.43 -10.82
N TYR A 140 18.27 0.05 -9.86
CA TYR A 140 19.42 0.94 -10.14
C TYR A 140 20.67 0.18 -10.60
N LYS A 141 20.82 -1.09 -10.23
CA LYS A 141 21.95 -1.94 -10.66
C LYS A 141 21.77 -2.46 -12.09
N ALA A 142 20.53 -2.72 -12.53
CA ALA A 142 20.22 -3.19 -13.89
C ALA A 142 20.22 -2.07 -14.97
N LYS A 143 20.52 -0.82 -14.61
CA LYS A 143 20.65 0.33 -15.54
C LYS A 143 22.10 0.78 -15.77
N ARG A 144 23.07 0.02 -15.27
CA ARG A 144 24.50 0.14 -15.57
C ARG A 144 24.94 -1.11 -16.30
#